data_AF-A0A924GUX3-F1
#
_entry.id   AF-A0A924GUX3-F1
#
_cell.length_a   1.000
_cell.length_b   1.000
_cell.length_c   1.000
_cell.angle_alpha   90.00
_cell.angle_beta   90.00
_cell.angle_gamma   90.00
#
_symmetry.space_group_name_H-M   'P 1'
#
loop_
_entity.id
_entity.type
_entity.pdbx_description
1 polymer ?
#
loop_
_entity_poly.entity_id
_entity_poly.type
_entity_poly.pdbx_seq_one_letter_code
_entity_poly.pdbx_strand_id
1 'polypeptide(L)'
;MPARKTPVASTAPVPSASPAPSSSPAPKKPALAAATVDSLTQLQQVKSDLEAVMLKLMAVDRTKLSPDDRATWEDQVDTIDLAIARARSALLKGLSDAFDKELPDIGTATASLAKSLEKLQKVADIIDAVAGVLGVVEKVITLGR
;
A
#
# COMPACT_ATOMS: atom_id res chain seq x y z
N MET A 1 57.83 -44.95 -41.19
CA MET A 1 56.71 -44.27 -41.89
C MET A 1 55.53 -44.17 -40.94
N PRO A 2 54.91 -42.99 -40.80
CA PRO A 2 53.97 -42.67 -39.73
C PRO A 2 52.53 -43.02 -40.11
N ALA A 3 51.70 -43.41 -39.14
CA ALA A 3 50.25 -43.28 -39.25
C ALA A 3 49.67 -42.95 -37.86
N ARG A 4 49.61 -41.65 -37.63
CA ARG A 4 48.99 -40.95 -36.51
C ARG A 4 47.48 -41.22 -36.55
N LYS A 5 46.93 -41.99 -35.61
CA LYS A 5 45.49 -42.04 -35.35
C LYS A 5 45.20 -41.16 -34.14
N THR A 6 44.62 -40.00 -34.39
CA THR A 6 43.97 -39.15 -33.39
C THR A 6 42.62 -39.74 -33.02
N PRO A 7 42.32 -40.00 -31.74
CA PRO A 7 40.97 -39.92 -31.25
C PRO A 7 40.74 -38.52 -30.65
N VAL A 8 39.49 -38.08 -30.64
CA VAL A 8 38.86 -37.02 -29.82
C VAL A 8 38.02 -36.10 -30.70
N ALA A 9 36.72 -36.40 -30.72
CA ALA A 9 35.65 -35.42 -30.80
C ALA A 9 34.39 -36.09 -30.23
N SER A 10 34.35 -36.23 -28.90
CA SER A 10 33.10 -36.52 -28.20
C SER A 10 32.56 -35.18 -27.72
N THR A 11 31.59 -34.67 -28.45
CA THR A 11 30.87 -33.43 -28.13
C THR A 11 29.99 -33.70 -26.91
N ALA A 12 30.45 -33.27 -25.73
CA ALA A 12 29.61 -33.25 -24.54
C ALA A 12 28.51 -32.18 -24.71
N PRO A 13 27.24 -32.49 -24.41
CA PRO A 13 26.18 -31.49 -24.39
C PRO A 13 26.39 -30.53 -23.22
N VAL A 14 26.37 -29.23 -23.53
CA VAL A 14 26.37 -28.14 -22.55
C VAL A 14 25.08 -28.22 -21.74
N PRO A 15 25.10 -28.31 -20.40
CA PRO A 15 23.89 -28.20 -19.62
C PRO A 15 23.33 -26.79 -19.79
N SER A 16 22.14 -26.70 -20.39
CA SER A 16 21.31 -25.50 -20.41
C SER A 16 21.00 -25.11 -18.97
N ALA A 17 21.71 -24.11 -18.46
CA ALA A 17 21.30 -23.40 -17.26
C ALA A 17 19.98 -22.70 -17.56
N SER A 18 18.88 -23.30 -17.11
CA SER A 18 17.58 -22.65 -17.07
C SER A 18 17.68 -21.40 -16.20
N PRO A 19 17.42 -20.18 -16.71
CA PRO A 19 17.21 -19.06 -15.83
C PRO A 19 15.91 -19.31 -15.07
N ALA A 20 16.02 -19.35 -13.74
CA ALA A 20 14.90 -19.49 -12.83
C ALA A 20 13.82 -18.42 -13.12
N PRO A 21 12.53 -18.77 -13.07
CA PRO A 21 11.49 -17.75 -13.09
C PRO A 21 11.61 -16.93 -11.80
N SER A 22 12.11 -15.70 -11.92
CA SER A 22 11.97 -14.67 -10.89
C SER A 22 10.50 -14.27 -10.80
N SER A 23 9.71 -15.13 -10.18
CA SER A 23 8.36 -14.84 -9.73
C SER A 23 8.46 -13.93 -8.50
N SER A 24 8.88 -12.68 -8.67
CA SER A 24 8.68 -11.68 -7.63
C SER A 24 7.17 -11.55 -7.41
N PRO A 25 6.63 -11.90 -6.23
CA PRO A 25 5.22 -11.71 -5.96
C PRO A 25 4.97 -10.21 -6.01
N ALA A 26 4.14 -9.77 -6.96
CA ALA A 26 3.69 -8.38 -6.99
C ALA A 26 3.08 -8.06 -5.62
N PRO A 27 3.51 -6.97 -4.95
CA PRO A 27 2.94 -6.58 -3.67
C PRO A 27 1.45 -6.33 -3.88
N LYS A 28 0.61 -7.12 -3.20
CA LYS A 28 -0.83 -6.88 -3.14
C LYS A 28 -0.98 -5.47 -2.57
N LYS A 29 -1.56 -4.56 -3.35
CA LYS A 29 -1.92 -3.22 -2.89
C LYS A 29 -2.74 -3.39 -1.60
N PRO A 30 -2.43 -2.63 -0.53
CA PRO A 30 -3.35 -2.49 0.59
C PRO A 30 -4.62 -1.90 0.01
N ALA A 31 -5.67 -2.71 -0.05
CA ALA A 31 -6.93 -2.36 -0.65
C ALA A 31 -7.95 -2.47 0.47
N LEU A 32 -8.31 -1.30 1.01
CA LEU A 32 -9.46 -1.13 1.88
C LEU A 32 -10.58 -2.02 1.37
N ALA A 33 -10.97 -3.00 2.19
CA ALA A 33 -11.95 -4.00 1.79
C ALA A 33 -13.20 -3.27 1.26
N ALA A 34 -13.66 -3.64 0.06
CA ALA A 34 -14.76 -2.93 -0.63
C ALA A 34 -15.99 -2.73 0.27
N ALA A 35 -16.32 -3.72 1.11
CA ALA A 35 -17.41 -3.64 2.08
C ALA A 35 -17.22 -2.51 3.14
N THR A 36 -15.99 -2.19 3.51
CA THR A 36 -15.67 -1.07 4.40
C THR A 36 -15.88 0.27 3.70
N VAL A 37 -15.53 0.35 2.42
CA VAL A 37 -15.75 1.55 1.60
C VAL A 37 -17.25 1.77 1.37
N ASP A 38 -18.00 0.71 1.06
CA ASP A 38 -19.45 0.78 0.84
C ASP A 38 -20.20 1.22 2.10
N SER A 39 -19.84 0.66 3.26
CA SER A 39 -20.46 1.04 4.54
C SER A 39 -20.14 2.48 4.94
N LEU A 40 -18.91 2.95 4.76
CA LEU A 40 -18.55 4.35 4.97
C LEU A 40 -19.30 5.29 4.01
N THR A 41 -19.48 4.88 2.76
CA THR A 41 -20.22 5.65 1.75
C THR A 41 -21.70 5.76 2.11
N GLN A 42 -22.34 4.66 2.53
CA GLN A 42 -23.73 4.68 3.01
C GLN A 42 -23.89 5.57 4.24
N LEU A 43 -22.95 5.49 5.20
CA LEU A 43 -22.98 6.31 6.41
C LEU A 43 -22.80 7.81 6.09
N GLN A 44 -21.97 8.12 5.09
CA GLN A 44 -21.80 9.49 4.58
C GLN A 44 -23.05 10.00 3.87
N GLN A 45 -23.76 9.14 3.13
CA GLN A 45 -25.05 9.49 2.54
C GLN A 45 -26.09 9.82 3.62
N VAL A 46 -26.22 8.97 4.65
CA VAL A 46 -27.14 9.21 5.77
C VAL A 46 -26.83 10.54 6.48
N LYS A 47 -25.55 10.84 6.71
CA LYS A 47 -25.14 12.14 7.28
C LYS A 47 -25.60 13.31 6.37
N SER A 48 -25.37 13.21 5.07
CA SER A 48 -25.77 14.24 4.10
C SER A 48 -27.28 14.45 4.08
N ASP A 49 -28.06 13.36 4.15
CA ASP A 49 -29.52 13.42 4.19
C ASP A 49 -30.01 14.09 5.47
N LEU A 50 -29.41 13.76 6.63
CA LEU A 50 -29.72 14.42 7.91
C LEU A 50 -29.37 15.91 7.89
N GLU A 51 -28.24 16.31 7.32
CA GLU A 51 -27.86 17.72 7.17
C GLU A 51 -28.85 18.46 6.26
N ALA A 52 -29.33 17.82 5.19
CA ALA A 52 -30.36 18.38 4.32
C ALA A 52 -31.71 18.54 5.03
N VAL A 53 -32.10 17.59 5.88
CA VAL A 53 -33.32 17.70 6.71
C VAL A 53 -33.17 18.82 7.75
N MET A 54 -32.02 18.91 8.41
CA MET A 54 -31.74 20.00 9.35
C MET A 54 -31.86 21.37 8.69
N LEU A 55 -31.31 21.55 7.48
CA LEU A 55 -31.44 22.79 6.73
C LEU A 55 -32.90 23.15 6.44
N LYS A 56 -33.72 22.15 6.08
CA LYS A 56 -35.17 22.35 5.88
C LYS A 56 -35.87 22.73 7.18
N LEU A 57 -35.51 22.11 8.30
CA LEU A 57 -36.06 22.46 9.62
C LEU A 57 -35.69 23.88 10.03
N MET A 58 -34.45 24.30 9.79
CA MET A 58 -33.96 25.64 10.11
C MET A 58 -34.59 26.73 9.24
N ALA A 59 -35.13 26.38 8.07
CA ALA A 59 -35.87 27.30 7.22
C ALA A 59 -37.31 27.57 7.71
N VAL A 60 -37.80 26.82 8.70
CA VAL A 60 -39.13 27.04 9.29
C VAL A 60 -39.14 28.32 10.13
N ASP A 61 -40.11 29.20 9.85
CA ASP A 61 -40.32 30.42 10.63
C ASP A 61 -40.97 30.09 11.98
N ARG A 62 -40.15 30.04 13.03
CA ARG A 62 -40.56 29.70 14.40
C ARG A 62 -41.63 30.64 14.99
N THR A 63 -41.71 31.87 14.47
CA THR A 63 -42.68 32.87 14.96
C THR A 63 -44.11 32.55 14.53
N LYS A 64 -44.28 31.73 13.50
CA LYS A 64 -45.57 31.28 12.97
C LYS A 64 -46.06 29.97 13.58
N LEU A 65 -45.23 29.30 14.38
CA LEU A 65 -45.58 28.03 15.04
C LEU A 65 -46.39 28.29 16.32
N SER A 66 -47.38 27.43 16.56
CA SER A 66 -48.03 27.33 17.87
C SER A 66 -47.01 26.89 18.94
N PRO A 67 -47.29 27.10 20.24
CA PRO A 67 -46.41 26.63 21.30
C PRO A 67 -46.11 25.13 21.24
N ASP A 68 -47.11 24.30 20.93
CA ASP A 68 -46.98 22.84 20.85
C ASP A 68 -46.17 22.41 19.62
N ASP A 69 -46.40 23.05 18.47
CA ASP A 69 -45.62 22.80 17.24
C ASP A 69 -44.17 23.25 17.41
N ARG A 70 -43.94 24.33 18.16
CA ARG A 70 -42.59 24.83 18.46
C ARG A 70 -41.82 23.84 19.33
N ALA A 71 -42.44 23.31 20.38
CA ALA A 71 -41.81 22.29 21.21
C ALA A 71 -41.47 21.04 20.38
N THR A 72 -42.38 20.59 19.53
CA THR A 72 -42.15 19.46 18.61
C THR A 72 -41.01 19.74 17.63
N TRP A 73 -40.96 20.95 17.08
CA TRP A 73 -39.89 21.38 16.18
C TRP A 73 -38.53 21.42 16.90
N GLU A 74 -38.46 21.93 18.13
CA GLU A 74 -37.23 21.94 18.96
C GLU A 74 -36.74 20.51 19.22
N ASP A 75 -37.62 19.60 19.63
CA ASP A 75 -37.29 18.18 19.82
C ASP A 75 -36.75 17.52 18.54
N GLN A 76 -37.32 17.87 17.38
CA GLN A 76 -36.85 17.36 16.09
C GLN A 76 -35.47 17.88 15.73
N VAL A 77 -35.18 19.17 15.97
CA VAL A 77 -33.85 19.76 15.78
C VAL A 77 -32.83 19.02 16.63
N ASP A 78 -33.09 18.89 17.93
CA ASP A 78 -32.17 18.23 18.87
C ASP A 78 -31.92 16.76 18.49
N THR A 79 -32.97 16.06 18.08
CA THR A 79 -32.89 14.67 17.63
C THR A 79 -32.01 14.54 16.37
N ILE A 80 -32.19 15.42 15.39
CA ILE A 80 -31.42 15.40 14.15
C ILE A 80 -29.95 15.78 14.42
N ASP A 81 -29.68 16.78 15.26
CA ASP A 81 -28.32 17.16 15.65
C ASP A 81 -27.59 15.99 16.33
N LEU A 82 -28.26 15.31 17.26
CA LEU A 82 -27.70 14.12 17.90
C LEU A 82 -27.44 12.99 16.89
N ALA A 83 -28.34 12.78 15.92
CA ALA A 83 -28.15 11.80 14.86
C ALA A 83 -26.95 12.14 13.97
N ILE A 84 -26.76 13.41 13.60
CA ILE A 84 -25.60 13.89 12.84
C ILE A 84 -24.31 13.67 13.64
N ALA A 85 -24.29 13.99 14.93
CA ALA A 85 -23.13 13.78 15.80
C ALA A 85 -22.75 12.29 15.89
N ARG A 86 -23.75 11.40 16.00
CA ARG A 86 -23.55 9.94 15.98
C ARG A 86 -23.02 9.45 14.65
N ALA A 87 -23.57 9.93 13.53
CA ALA A 87 -23.11 9.58 12.19
C ALA A 87 -21.65 10.00 11.97
N ARG A 88 -21.27 11.22 12.39
CA ARG A 88 -19.88 11.71 12.35
C ARG A 88 -18.94 10.84 13.19
N SER A 89 -19.35 10.50 14.40
CA SER A 89 -18.56 9.64 15.30
C SER A 89 -18.35 8.24 14.72
N ALA A 90 -19.40 7.66 14.12
CA ALA A 90 -19.34 6.36 13.47
C ALA A 90 -18.45 6.39 12.21
N LEU A 91 -18.49 7.47 11.40
CA LEU A 91 -17.59 7.65 10.25
C LEU A 91 -16.12 7.70 10.70
N LEU A 92 -15.81 8.50 11.72
CA LEU A 92 -14.45 8.62 12.25
C LEU A 92 -13.95 7.30 12.82
N LYS A 93 -14.81 6.58 13.56
CA LYS A 93 -14.48 5.25 14.07
C LYS A 93 -14.24 4.26 12.93
N GLY A 94 -15.12 4.23 11.93
CA GLY A 94 -14.97 3.34 10.77
C GLY A 94 -13.68 3.62 10.00
N LEU A 95 -13.30 4.89 9.83
CA LEU A 95 -12.02 5.31 9.24
C LEU A 95 -10.84 4.86 10.09
N SER A 96 -10.87 5.05 11.41
CA SER A 96 -9.82 4.61 12.33
C SER A 96 -9.65 3.09 12.26
N ASP A 97 -10.75 2.33 12.37
CA ASP A 97 -10.74 0.87 12.30
C ASP A 97 -10.23 0.37 10.93
N ALA A 98 -10.45 1.13 9.85
CA ALA A 98 -9.88 0.88 8.53
C ALA A 98 -8.36 1.08 8.51
N PHE A 99 -7.87 2.21 9.04
CA PHE A 99 -6.44 2.48 9.13
C PHE A 99 -5.70 1.45 9.99
N ASP A 100 -6.27 1.07 11.14
CA ASP A 100 -5.67 0.08 12.03
C ASP A 100 -5.49 -1.29 11.36
N LYS A 101 -6.37 -1.64 10.41
CA LYS A 101 -6.25 -2.87 9.62
C LYS A 101 -5.20 -2.79 8.52
N GLU A 102 -5.00 -1.63 7.91
CA GLU A 102 -4.08 -1.45 6.77
C GLU A 102 -2.62 -1.17 7.21
N LEU A 103 -2.43 -0.58 8.41
CA LEU A 103 -1.10 -0.25 8.93
C LEU A 103 -0.13 -1.46 9.03
N PRO A 104 -0.54 -2.65 9.49
CA PRO A 104 0.33 -3.83 9.52
C PRO A 104 0.83 -4.26 8.14
N ASP A 105 -0.02 -4.18 7.12
CA ASP A 105 0.33 -4.54 5.75
C ASP A 105 1.34 -3.54 5.16
N ILE A 106 1.14 -2.24 5.40
CA ILE A 106 2.11 -1.20 5.05
C ILE A 106 3.44 -1.41 5.78
N GLY A 107 3.40 -1.76 7.06
CA GLY A 107 4.60 -2.07 7.85
C GLY A 107 5.37 -3.26 7.27
N THR A 108 4.65 -4.30 6.86
CA THR A 108 5.23 -5.51 6.23
C THR A 108 5.84 -5.19 4.86
N ALA A 109 5.14 -4.40 4.03
CA ALA A 109 5.64 -3.95 2.74
C ALA A 109 6.91 -3.10 2.90
N THR A 110 6.92 -2.17 3.86
CA THR A 110 8.09 -1.34 4.20
C THR A 110 9.28 -2.18 4.65
N ALA A 111 9.05 -3.17 5.52
CA ALA A 111 10.10 -4.08 5.98
C ALA A 111 10.69 -4.93 4.83
N SER A 112 9.84 -5.37 3.89
CA SER A 112 10.27 -6.08 2.69
C SER A 112 11.11 -5.20 1.75
N LEU A 113 10.70 -3.94 1.58
CA LEU A 113 11.47 -2.94 0.82
C LEU A 113 12.83 -2.68 1.47
N ALA A 114 12.89 -2.49 2.79
CA ALA A 114 14.14 -2.31 3.52
C ALA A 114 15.10 -3.49 3.32
N LYS A 115 14.60 -4.74 3.41
CA LYS A 115 15.41 -5.94 3.10
C LYS A 115 15.92 -5.98 1.67
N SER A 116 15.11 -5.50 0.72
CA SER A 116 15.50 -5.46 -0.69
C SER A 116 16.60 -4.42 -0.94
N LEU A 117 16.51 -3.26 -0.29
CA LEU A 117 17.54 -2.22 -0.32
C LEU A 117 18.85 -2.70 0.34
N GLU A 118 18.78 -3.41 1.48
CA GLU A 118 19.97 -3.99 2.11
C GLU A 118 20.67 -5.00 1.20
N LYS A 119 19.90 -5.83 0.48
CA LYS A 119 20.47 -6.75 -0.52
C LYS A 119 21.15 -6.00 -1.66
N LEU A 120 20.53 -4.94 -2.18
CA LEU A 120 21.10 -4.09 -3.22
C LEU A 120 22.40 -3.44 -2.75
N GLN A 121 22.45 -2.94 -1.52
CA GLN A 121 23.67 -2.39 -0.94
C GLN A 121 24.79 -3.44 -0.89
N LYS A 122 24.50 -4.66 -0.42
CA LYS A 122 25.50 -5.75 -0.41
C LYS A 122 26.02 -6.08 -1.82
N VAL A 123 25.16 -6.01 -2.84
CA VAL A 123 25.57 -6.21 -4.23
C VAL A 123 26.49 -5.07 -4.68
N ALA A 124 26.18 -3.83 -4.33
CA ALA A 124 27.06 -2.69 -4.62
C ALA A 124 28.43 -2.84 -3.94
N ASP A 125 28.48 -3.25 -2.68
CA ASP A 125 29.72 -3.49 -1.95
C ASP A 125 30.59 -4.59 -2.60
N ILE A 126 29.95 -5.65 -3.14
CA ILE A 126 30.63 -6.70 -3.90
C ILE A 126 31.23 -6.14 -5.21
N ILE A 127 30.49 -5.29 -5.92
CA ILE A 127 30.97 -4.65 -7.15
C ILE A 127 32.19 -3.78 -6.86
N ASP A 128 32.15 -2.97 -5.79
CA ASP A 128 33.26 -2.12 -5.37
C ASP A 128 34.49 -2.95 -4.98
N ALA A 129 34.29 -4.08 -4.28
CA ALA A 129 35.38 -5.00 -3.95
C ALA A 129 36.04 -5.60 -5.21
N VAL A 130 35.24 -6.01 -6.20
CA VAL A 130 35.76 -6.54 -7.48
C VAL A 130 36.49 -5.45 -8.27
N ALA A 131 35.95 -4.23 -8.30
CA ALA A 131 36.60 -3.08 -8.93
C ALA A 131 37.96 -2.77 -8.27
N GLY A 132 38.03 -2.86 -6.93
CA GLY A 132 39.28 -2.74 -6.18
C GLY A 132 40.32 -3.79 -6.58
N VAL A 133 39.92 -5.05 -6.72
CA VAL A 133 40.82 -6.13 -7.18
C VAL A 133 41.31 -5.88 -8.60
N LEU A 134 40.43 -5.47 -9.52
CA LEU A 134 40.81 -5.13 -10.90
C LEU A 134 41.82 -3.98 -10.95
N GLY A 135 41.63 -2.93 -10.15
CA GLY A 135 42.58 -1.82 -10.06
C GLY A 135 43.94 -2.23 -9.49
N VAL A 136 43.97 -3.19 -8.55
CA VAL A 136 45.23 -3.78 -8.05
C VAL A 136 45.94 -4.56 -9.17
N VAL A 137 45.22 -5.33 -9.97
CA VAL A 137 45.80 -6.08 -11.10
C VAL A 137 46.39 -5.14 -12.15
N GLU A 138 45.70 -4.05 -12.51
CA GLU A 138 46.25 -3.03 -13.43
C GLU A 138 47.54 -2.40 -12.90
N LYS A 139 47.61 -2.09 -11.60
CA LYS A 139 48.83 -1.56 -10.97
C LYS A 139 49.99 -2.54 -11.03
N VAL A 140 49.76 -3.84 -10.80
CA VAL A 140 50.82 -4.86 -10.90
C VAL A 140 51.34 -4.97 -12.33
N ILE A 141 50.45 -4.94 -13.33
CA ILE A 141 50.82 -4.98 -14.75
C ILE A 141 51.65 -3.76 -15.15
N THR A 142 51.34 -2.57 -14.61
CA THR A 142 52.09 -1.34 -14.90
C THR A 142 53.44 -1.25 -14.19
N LEU A 143 53.61 -1.89 -13.03
CA LEU A 143 54.89 -1.97 -12.30
C LEU A 143 55.85 -3.07 -12.80
N GLY A 144 55.32 -4.10 -13.46
CA GLY A 144 56.11 -5.19 -14.03
C GLY A 144 56.65 -4.93 -15.44
N ARG A 145 56.42 -3.73 -15.98
CA ARG A 145 56.91 -3.27 -17.28
C ARG A 145 57.98 -2.21 -17.10
#